data_AF-V5DXN5-F1
#
_entry.id   AF-V5DXN5-F1
#
_cell.length_a   1.000
_cell.length_b   1.000
_cell.length_c   1.000
_cell.angle_alpha   90.00
_cell.angle_beta   90.00
_cell.angle_gamma   90.00
#
_symmetry.space_group_name_H-M   'P 1'
#
loop_
_entity.id
_entity.type
_entity.pdbx_description
1 polymer ?
#
loop_
_entity_poly.entity_id
_entity_poly.type
_entity_poly.pdbx_seq_one_letter_code
_entity_poly.pdbx_strand_id
1 'polypeptide(L)'
;MLRTIVDVLGIEPMGLQVELAEPMADVFSKADKKWSYKAILPEILFSTDLPLPVKPATASLTTSNAKAYSSPTHDAAYWEEKTQDQNFKKVDNLNAEKFNRVLWEGLKGNIPYPK
;
A
#
# COMPACT_ATOMS: atom_id res chain seq x y z
N MET A 1 -1.61 -11.14 -17.59
CA MET A 1 -1.84 -11.70 -16.23
C MET A 1 -2.66 -12.99 -16.25
N LEU A 2 -3.90 -13.00 -16.77
CA LEU A 2 -4.74 -14.23 -16.76
C LEU A 2 -4.10 -15.43 -17.48
N ARG A 3 -3.47 -15.23 -18.66
CA ARG A 3 -2.69 -16.27 -19.36
C ARG A 3 -1.64 -16.91 -18.44
N THR A 4 -0.83 -16.09 -17.79
CA THR A 4 0.21 -16.53 -16.84
C THR A 4 -0.37 -17.37 -15.71
N ILE A 5 -1.53 -16.99 -15.15
CA ILE A 5 -2.17 -17.76 -14.07
C ILE A 5 -2.60 -19.13 -14.58
N VAL A 6 -3.25 -19.18 -15.75
CA VAL A 6 -3.68 -20.42 -16.40
C VAL A 6 -2.49 -21.35 -16.64
N ASP A 7 -1.39 -20.82 -17.18
CA ASP A 7 -0.16 -21.59 -17.45
C ASP A 7 0.52 -22.08 -16.16
N VAL A 8 0.57 -21.25 -15.10
CA VAL A 8 1.15 -21.65 -13.79
C VAL A 8 0.30 -22.71 -13.10
N LEU A 9 -1.02 -22.63 -13.21
CA LEU A 9 -1.95 -23.59 -12.60
C LEU A 9 -2.18 -24.84 -13.47
N GLY A 10 -1.73 -24.85 -14.72
CA GLY A 10 -1.89 -25.97 -15.64
C GLY A 10 -3.34 -26.25 -16.06
N ILE A 11 -4.18 -25.20 -16.11
CA ILE A 11 -5.59 -25.31 -16.52
C ILE A 11 -5.77 -24.86 -17.97
N GLU A 12 -6.90 -25.20 -18.59
CA GLU A 12 -7.19 -24.81 -19.98
C GLU A 12 -7.54 -23.31 -20.07
N PRO A 13 -7.12 -22.60 -21.14
CA PRO A 13 -7.54 -21.21 -21.37
C PRO A 13 -9.06 -21.08 -21.45
N MET A 14 -9.63 -20.15 -20.67
CA MET A 14 -11.08 -19.92 -20.60
C MET A 14 -11.69 -19.27 -21.86
N GLY A 15 -10.90 -19.09 -22.92
CA GLY A 15 -11.31 -18.49 -24.18
C GLY A 15 -10.14 -18.03 -25.04
N LEU A 16 -10.42 -17.75 -26.31
CA LEU A 16 -9.42 -17.38 -27.33
C LEU A 16 -8.57 -16.16 -26.95
N GLN A 17 -9.16 -15.19 -26.25
CA GLN A 17 -8.47 -13.98 -25.81
C GLN A 17 -7.40 -14.28 -24.76
N VAL A 18 -7.65 -15.28 -23.89
CA VAL A 18 -6.67 -15.73 -22.90
C VAL A 18 -5.62 -16.60 -23.58
N GLU A 19 -6.03 -17.42 -24.54
CA GLU A 19 -5.13 -18.31 -25.27
C GLU A 19 -4.09 -17.55 -26.10
N LEU A 20 -4.51 -16.52 -26.83
CA LEU A 20 -3.66 -15.71 -27.71
C LEU A 20 -2.85 -14.65 -26.97
N ALA A 21 -3.13 -14.40 -25.69
CA ALA A 21 -2.38 -13.42 -24.92
C ALA A 21 -0.98 -13.92 -24.58
N GLU A 22 0.00 -13.02 -24.60
CA GLU A 22 1.34 -13.36 -24.17
C GLU A 22 1.41 -13.55 -22.63
N PRO A 23 2.06 -14.62 -22.15
CA PRO A 23 2.29 -14.79 -20.73
C PRO A 23 3.39 -13.82 -20.26
N MET A 24 3.22 -13.26 -19.07
CA MET A 24 4.27 -12.53 -18.36
C MET A 24 5.34 -13.49 -17.79
N ALA A 25 5.85 -14.44 -18.58
CA ALA A 25 6.74 -15.50 -18.12
C ALA A 25 8.13 -14.97 -17.69
N ASP A 26 8.55 -13.83 -18.23
CA ASP A 26 9.87 -13.23 -17.99
C ASP A 26 10.14 -12.85 -16.53
N VAL A 27 9.09 -12.64 -15.72
CA VAL A 27 9.23 -12.34 -14.29
C VAL A 27 9.50 -13.59 -13.45
N PHE A 28 9.34 -14.79 -14.02
CA PHE A 28 9.57 -16.06 -13.35
C PHE A 28 10.94 -16.60 -13.70
N SER A 29 11.66 -17.10 -12.70
CA SER A 29 12.90 -17.83 -12.89
C SER A 29 12.84 -19.11 -12.08
N LYS A 30 13.24 -20.23 -12.70
CA LYS A 30 13.41 -21.51 -11.99
C LYS A 30 14.68 -21.55 -11.14
N ALA A 31 15.56 -20.57 -11.31
CA ALA A 31 16.79 -20.45 -10.55
C ALA A 31 16.57 -19.58 -9.31
N ASP A 32 17.00 -20.07 -8.16
CA ASP A 32 17.02 -19.30 -6.92
C ASP A 32 18.02 -18.15 -7.05
N LYS A 33 17.51 -16.95 -7.31
CA LYS A 33 18.33 -15.73 -7.23
C LYS A 33 18.41 -15.30 -5.78
N LYS A 34 19.63 -15.25 -5.22
CA LYS A 34 19.88 -14.56 -3.95
C LYS A 34 19.79 -13.06 -4.21
N TRP A 35 18.68 -12.45 -3.86
CA TRP A 35 18.54 -11.00 -3.83
C TRP A 35 18.63 -10.52 -2.39
N SER A 36 19.34 -9.41 -2.20
CA SER A 36 19.31 -8.67 -0.93
C SER A 36 18.43 -7.45 -1.13
N TYR A 37 17.62 -7.15 -0.13
CA TYR A 37 16.81 -5.94 -0.12
C TYR A 37 17.03 -5.21 1.18
N LYS A 38 17.38 -3.94 1.08
CA LYS A 38 17.47 -3.05 2.23
C LYS A 38 16.22 -2.18 2.26
N ALA A 39 15.31 -2.50 3.18
CA ALA A 39 14.14 -1.66 3.42
C ALA A 39 14.57 -0.29 3.92
N ILE A 40 14.00 0.76 3.33
CA ILE A 40 14.12 2.13 3.84
C ILE A 40 12.89 2.37 4.71
N LEU A 41 13.11 2.58 6.00
CA LEU A 41 12.04 2.81 6.97
C LEU A 41 11.67 4.30 7.00
N PRO A 42 10.41 4.68 6.72
CA PRO A 42 9.93 6.04 6.93
C PRO A 42 10.03 6.45 8.40
N GLU A 43 10.31 7.73 8.65
CA GLU A 43 10.43 8.26 10.01
C GLU A 43 9.17 8.08 10.86
N ILE A 44 8.00 8.19 10.23
CA ILE A 44 6.69 8.05 10.88
C ILE A 44 6.53 6.69 11.58
N LEU A 45 7.14 5.61 11.06
CA LEU A 45 6.99 4.28 11.66
C LEU A 45 7.63 4.21 13.05
N PHE A 46 8.67 5.02 13.31
CA PHE A 46 9.30 5.09 14.63
C PHE A 46 8.43 5.79 15.70
N SER A 47 7.27 6.34 15.32
CA SER A 47 6.25 6.84 16.26
C SER A 47 5.24 5.77 16.69
N THR A 48 5.39 4.52 16.24
CA THR A 48 4.46 3.41 16.49
C THR A 48 5.11 2.34 17.37
N ASP A 49 4.28 1.45 17.92
CA ASP A 49 4.72 0.28 18.72
C ASP A 49 5.24 -0.90 17.86
N LEU A 50 5.55 -0.66 16.59
CA LEU A 50 6.09 -1.71 15.72
C LEU A 50 7.49 -2.13 16.21
N PRO A 51 7.82 -3.43 16.15
CA PRO A 51 9.14 -3.94 16.53
C PRO A 51 10.18 -3.58 15.44
N LEU A 52 10.61 -2.31 15.45
CA LEU A 52 11.54 -1.76 14.46
C LEU A 52 12.99 -1.87 14.94
N PRO A 53 13.96 -2.00 14.01
CA PRO A 53 15.37 -1.87 14.35
C PRO A 53 15.67 -0.47 14.89
N VAL A 54 16.77 -0.32 15.64
CA VAL A 54 17.20 1.00 16.17
C VAL A 54 17.26 2.02 15.04
N LYS A 55 16.62 3.19 15.24
CA LYS A 55 16.54 4.26 14.23
C LYS A 55 17.95 4.62 13.73
N PRO A 56 18.29 4.35 12.46
CA PRO A 56 19.55 4.81 11.88
C PRO A 56 19.55 6.34 11.83
N ALA A 57 20.71 6.97 12.09
CA ALA A 57 20.88 8.42 11.93
C ALA A 57 20.58 8.91 10.49
N THR A 58 20.57 8.00 9.52
CA THR A 58 20.29 8.23 8.09
C THR A 58 18.86 7.89 7.66
N ALA A 59 17.97 7.49 8.58
CA ALA A 59 16.59 7.16 8.25
C ALA A 59 15.70 8.38 7.90
N SER A 60 16.25 9.58 8.02
CA SER A 60 15.59 10.78 7.52
C SER A 60 15.67 10.86 6.00
N LEU A 61 14.55 10.56 5.36
CA LEU A 61 14.34 10.92 3.96
C LEU A 61 14.48 12.45 3.82
N THR A 62 15.49 12.90 3.08
CA THR A 62 15.85 14.33 2.99
C THR A 62 14.95 15.13 2.05
N THR A 63 13.97 14.49 1.40
CA THR A 63 13.04 15.16 0.51
C THR A 63 12.04 16.00 1.30
N SER A 64 11.69 17.18 0.79
CA SER A 64 10.74 18.10 1.42
C SER A 64 9.40 17.44 1.77
N ASN A 65 8.92 16.55 0.88
CA ASN A 65 7.69 15.80 1.09
C ASN A 65 7.79 14.81 2.26
N ALA A 66 8.94 14.16 2.48
CA ALA A 66 9.06 13.19 3.56
C ALA A 66 9.16 13.86 4.94
N LYS A 67 9.75 15.06 5.01
CA LYS A 67 9.72 15.87 6.24
C LYS A 67 8.30 16.26 6.66
N ALA A 68 7.44 16.61 5.70
CA ALA A 68 6.06 17.01 5.97
C ALA A 68 5.21 15.92 6.62
N TYR A 69 5.58 14.63 6.44
CA TYR A 69 4.90 13.47 7.03
C TYR A 69 5.80 12.68 7.97
N SER A 70 6.76 13.36 8.63
CA SER A 70 7.65 12.74 9.63
C SER A 70 6.96 12.46 10.97
N SER A 71 5.75 12.98 11.18
CA SER A 71 4.93 12.78 12.37
C SER A 71 3.44 12.65 11.98
N PRO A 72 2.62 12.00 12.81
CA PRO A 72 1.20 11.84 12.51
C PRO A 72 0.52 13.20 12.39
N THR A 73 -0.37 13.38 11.40
CA THR A 73 -1.14 14.63 11.26
C THR A 73 -2.20 14.77 12.36
N HIS A 74 -2.71 13.63 12.83
CA HIS A 74 -3.68 13.51 13.90
C HIS A 74 -3.39 12.28 14.77
N ASP A 75 -3.93 12.27 15.99
CA ASP A 75 -3.83 11.15 16.92
C ASP A 75 -4.84 10.03 16.61
N ALA A 76 -4.73 8.93 17.35
CA ALA A 76 -5.60 7.77 17.17
C ALA A 76 -7.08 8.11 17.44
N ALA A 77 -7.37 8.97 18.42
CA ALA A 77 -8.74 9.35 18.80
C ALA A 77 -9.46 10.11 17.67
N TYR A 78 -8.77 11.03 17.00
CA TYR A 78 -9.29 11.71 15.82
C TYR A 78 -9.66 10.71 14.72
N TRP A 79 -8.77 9.76 14.40
CA TRP A 79 -9.03 8.80 13.32
C TRP A 79 -10.17 7.85 13.67
N GLU A 80 -10.27 7.42 14.92
CA GLU A 80 -11.39 6.63 15.42
C GLU A 80 -12.72 7.37 15.23
N GLU A 81 -12.78 8.66 15.61
CA GLU A 81 -13.97 9.49 15.42
C GLU A 81 -14.32 9.65 13.94
N LYS A 82 -13.35 9.98 13.07
CA LYS A 82 -13.64 10.24 11.65
C LYS A 82 -13.96 8.97 10.85
N THR A 83 -13.55 7.81 11.34
CA THR A 83 -13.81 6.52 10.67
C THR A 83 -14.88 5.67 11.35
N GLN A 84 -15.55 6.17 12.38
CA GLN A 84 -16.55 5.44 13.17
C GLN A 84 -17.69 4.82 12.33
N ASP A 85 -18.10 5.47 11.24
CA ASP A 85 -19.18 5.01 10.37
C ASP A 85 -18.73 3.95 9.34
N GLN A 86 -17.44 3.60 9.30
CA GLN A 86 -16.89 2.64 8.36
C GLN A 86 -17.01 1.21 8.90
N ASN A 87 -17.23 0.26 7.98
CA ASN A 87 -17.33 -1.15 8.34
C ASN A 87 -16.01 -1.89 8.08
N PHE A 88 -15.22 -2.05 9.13
CA PHE A 88 -13.96 -2.82 9.10
C PHE A 88 -14.12 -4.30 9.48
N LYS A 89 -15.35 -4.81 9.65
CA LYS A 89 -15.58 -6.22 10.04
C LYS A 89 -15.24 -7.22 8.94
N LYS A 90 -15.24 -6.78 7.69
CA LYS A 90 -14.93 -7.60 6.52
C LYS A 90 -14.02 -6.79 5.58
N VAL A 91 -13.09 -7.49 4.95
CA VAL A 91 -12.26 -6.95 3.87
C VAL A 91 -13.15 -6.30 2.80
N ASP A 92 -12.72 -5.14 2.30
CA ASP A 92 -13.36 -4.38 1.22
C ASP A 92 -14.83 -4.00 1.45
N ASN A 93 -15.23 -3.83 2.70
CA ASN A 93 -16.62 -3.50 3.06
C ASN A 93 -16.83 -2.04 3.55
N LEU A 94 -15.81 -1.20 3.41
CA LEU A 94 -15.89 0.23 3.76
C LEU A 94 -16.57 1.05 2.65
N ASN A 95 -17.13 2.21 3.01
CA ASN A 95 -17.60 3.17 2.01
C ASN A 95 -16.40 3.95 1.47
N ALA A 96 -15.88 3.52 0.32
CA ALA A 96 -14.66 4.06 -0.27
C ALA A 96 -14.73 5.57 -0.52
N GLU A 97 -15.87 6.10 -0.96
CA GLU A 97 -16.02 7.54 -1.21
C GLU A 97 -15.88 8.33 0.09
N LYS A 98 -16.63 7.96 1.13
CA LYS A 98 -16.55 8.62 2.44
C LYS A 98 -15.16 8.47 3.06
N PHE A 99 -14.58 7.29 2.96
CA PHE A 99 -13.25 7.01 3.50
C PHE A 99 -12.17 7.87 2.82
N ASN A 100 -12.21 8.01 1.49
CA ASN A 100 -11.26 8.85 0.76
C ASN A 100 -11.40 10.33 1.13
N ARG A 101 -12.63 10.81 1.39
CA ARG A 101 -12.86 12.18 1.88
C ARG A 101 -12.25 12.39 3.27
N VAL A 102 -12.44 11.45 4.20
CA VAL A 102 -11.83 11.48 5.53
C VAL A 102 -10.30 11.53 5.44
N LEU A 103 -9.70 10.67 4.60
CA LEU A 103 -8.26 10.68 4.38
C LEU A 103 -7.77 12.01 3.79
N TRP A 104 -8.51 12.55 2.82
CA TRP A 104 -8.15 13.82 2.21
C TRP A 104 -8.17 14.96 3.22
N GLU A 105 -9.24 15.10 3.99
CA GLU A 105 -9.37 16.13 5.02
C GLU A 105 -8.26 16.00 6.09
N GLY A 106 -8.01 14.79 6.59
CA GLY A 106 -7.00 14.57 7.63
C GLY A 106 -5.54 14.65 7.17
N LEU A 107 -5.26 14.53 5.86
CA LEU A 107 -3.90 14.64 5.31
C LEU A 107 -3.63 15.98 4.62
N LYS A 108 -4.63 16.59 4.00
CA LYS A 108 -4.50 17.83 3.23
C LYS A 108 -5.03 19.06 3.96
N GLY A 109 -5.81 18.88 5.03
CA GLY A 109 -6.43 19.98 5.76
C GLY A 109 -7.38 20.79 4.86
N ASN A 110 -7.11 22.08 4.72
CA ASN A 110 -8.00 23.03 4.03
C ASN A 110 -8.00 22.96 2.49
N ILE A 111 -7.37 21.94 1.89
CA ILE A 111 -7.37 21.80 0.43
C ILE A 111 -8.70 21.14 0.00
N PRO A 112 -9.44 21.70 -0.98
CA PRO A 112 -10.69 21.10 -1.45
C PRO A 112 -10.49 19.70 -2.02
N TYR A 113 -11.46 18.81 -1.77
CA TYR A 113 -11.47 17.46 -2.35
C TYR A 113 -11.57 17.53 -3.89
N PRO A 114 -10.74 16.81 -4.65
CA PRO A 114 -10.78 16.80 -6.11
C PRO A 114 -12.12 16.23 -6.60
N LYS A 115 -12.74 16.90 -7.58
CA LYS A 115 -13.99 16.46 -8.20
C LYS A 115 -13.74 15.53 -9.37
#